data_AF-A0A6G3XNT1-F1
#
_entry.id   AF-A0A6G3XNT1-F1
#
_cell.length_a   1.000
_cell.length_b   1.000
_cell.length_c   1.000
_cell.angle_alpha   90.00
_cell.angle_beta   90.00
_cell.angle_gamma   90.00
#
_symmetry.space_group_name_H-M   'P 1'
#
loop_
_entity.id
_entity.type
_entity.pdbx_description
1 polymer ?
#
loop_
_entity_poly.entity_id
_entity_poly.type
_entity_poly.pdbx_seq_one_letter_code
_entity_poly.pdbx_strand_id
1 'polypeptide(L)'
;LNPTMTPSDVHLKAAAEAMGVGDTFHLAPVGVFFGDGKDADGTARAKAGSTVPDPYFGGAGPARKACTECGECMTGCRHGAKNTLNENYLHLAEKAGAVIHPMTSVVAVTDDPEGGYRVLTVPTDRRRRAKPTKLRARKVVVAAGTYGTQTLLHTMKDRGLLPRLSARLGELTRT
;
A
#
# COMPACT_ATOMS: atom_id res chain seq x y z
N LEU A 1 8.12 -8.23 15.09
CA LEU A 1 8.53 -9.45 14.34
C LEU A 1 7.37 -10.44 14.40
N ASN A 2 7.26 -11.38 13.46
CA ASN A 2 6.39 -12.54 13.71
C ASN A 2 6.92 -13.27 14.96
N PRO A 3 6.13 -13.44 16.03
CA PRO A 3 6.59 -14.09 17.25
C PRO A 3 6.62 -15.62 17.15
N THR A 4 5.99 -16.18 16.11
CA THR A 4 5.76 -17.62 15.99
C THR A 4 6.65 -18.22 14.89
N MET A 5 7.32 -19.32 15.23
CA MET A 5 8.06 -20.15 14.28
C MET A 5 7.06 -21.05 13.53
N THR A 6 6.94 -20.88 12.23
CA THR A 6 6.06 -21.72 11.39
C THR A 6 6.81 -22.95 10.84
N PRO A 7 6.11 -23.99 10.35
CA PRO A 7 6.77 -25.12 9.68
C PRO A 7 7.68 -24.69 8.51
N SER A 8 7.27 -23.68 7.74
CA SER A 8 8.08 -23.12 6.67
C SER A 8 9.37 -22.49 7.20
N ASP A 9 9.29 -21.76 8.32
CA ASP A 9 10.46 -21.16 8.95
C ASP A 9 11.46 -22.22 9.43
N VAL A 10 10.98 -23.39 9.89
CA VAL A 10 11.86 -24.50 10.32
C VAL A 10 12.68 -25.01 9.16
N HIS A 11 12.07 -25.21 8.00
CA HIS A 11 12.77 -25.63 6.79
C HIS A 11 13.72 -24.54 6.26
N LEU A 12 13.31 -23.27 6.31
CA LEU A 12 14.17 -22.15 5.92
C LEU A 12 15.41 -22.04 6.81
N LYS A 13 15.24 -22.20 8.13
CA LYS A 13 16.36 -22.20 9.08
C LYS A 13 17.31 -23.37 8.83
N ALA A 14 16.78 -24.58 8.67
CA ALA A 14 17.60 -25.76 8.39
C ALA A 14 18.39 -25.62 7.08
N ALA A 15 17.78 -25.02 6.04
CA ALA A 15 18.47 -24.72 4.79
C ALA A 15 19.61 -23.70 5.00
N ALA A 16 19.36 -22.62 5.75
CA ALA A 16 20.38 -21.63 6.07
C ALA A 16 21.56 -22.24 6.86
N GLU A 17 21.27 -23.12 7.83
CA GLU A 17 22.28 -23.87 8.58
C GLU A 17 23.11 -24.78 7.65
N ALA A 18 22.46 -25.54 6.76
CA ALA A 18 23.14 -26.39 5.78
C ALA A 18 24.02 -25.60 4.79
N MET A 19 23.65 -24.35 4.50
CA MET A 19 24.43 -23.43 3.66
C MET A 19 25.55 -22.69 4.41
N GLY A 20 25.69 -22.91 5.72
CA GLY A 20 26.71 -22.24 6.55
C GLY A 20 26.41 -20.78 6.88
N VAL A 21 25.15 -20.34 6.75
CA VAL A 21 24.69 -18.96 7.03
C VAL A 21 23.52 -18.93 8.02
N GLY A 22 23.41 -19.96 8.88
CA GLY A 22 22.29 -20.11 9.81
C GLY A 22 22.19 -19.01 10.87
N ASP A 23 23.29 -18.33 11.18
CA ASP A 23 23.35 -17.15 12.06
C ASP A 23 22.60 -15.94 11.49
N THR A 24 22.38 -15.90 10.17
CA THR A 24 21.60 -14.84 9.51
C THR A 24 20.09 -15.07 9.59
N PHE A 25 19.64 -16.25 10.03
CA PHE A 25 18.21 -16.54 10.15
C PHE A 25 17.56 -15.69 11.23
N HIS A 26 16.44 -15.04 10.87
CA HIS A 26 15.57 -14.36 11.81
C HIS A 26 14.11 -14.49 11.34
N LEU A 27 13.17 -14.36 12.28
CA LEU A 27 11.75 -14.32 11.95
C LEU A 27 11.42 -13.08 11.11
N ALA A 28 10.39 -13.18 10.27
CA ALA A 28 10.05 -12.11 9.36
C ALA A 28 9.56 -10.84 10.11
N PRO A 29 10.08 -9.65 9.79
CA PRO A 29 9.46 -8.39 10.20
C PRO A 29 8.18 -8.17 9.40
N VAL A 30 7.03 -8.18 10.08
CA VAL A 30 5.71 -8.04 9.45
C VAL A 30 4.91 -6.93 10.11
N GLY A 31 4.11 -6.22 9.31
CA GLY A 31 3.16 -5.22 9.78
C GLY A 31 1.86 -5.84 10.28
N VAL A 32 1.94 -6.69 11.32
CA VAL A 32 0.81 -7.37 11.95
C VAL A 32 0.82 -7.07 13.43
N PHE A 33 -0.35 -6.74 13.98
CA PHE A 33 -0.55 -6.65 15.41
C PHE A 33 -0.86 -8.03 15.99
N PHE A 34 0.07 -8.58 16.77
CA PHE A 34 -0.02 -9.79 17.58
C PHE A 34 -0.45 -9.51 19.01
N GLY A 35 -0.26 -8.30 19.53
CA GLY A 35 -0.62 -7.92 20.90
C GLY A 35 0.28 -8.55 21.97
N ASP A 36 1.55 -8.81 21.62
CA ASP A 36 2.55 -9.41 22.52
C ASP A 36 3.30 -8.38 23.39
N GLY A 37 3.00 -7.09 23.19
CA GLY A 37 3.68 -5.96 23.83
C GLY A 37 5.07 -5.69 23.26
N LYS A 38 5.38 -6.20 22.06
CA LYS A 38 6.64 -5.95 21.33
C LYS A 38 6.40 -5.43 19.92
N ASP A 39 5.13 -5.33 19.52
CA ASP A 39 4.67 -4.74 18.27
C ASP A 39 4.05 -3.36 18.49
N ALA A 40 3.72 -2.67 17.39
CA ALA A 40 3.19 -1.31 17.42
C ALA A 40 4.06 -0.36 18.27
N ASP A 41 3.49 0.34 19.25
CA ASP A 41 4.21 1.20 20.20
C ASP A 41 4.79 0.45 21.44
N GLY A 42 4.62 -0.88 21.51
CA GLY A 42 5.11 -1.72 22.59
C GLY A 42 4.29 -1.65 23.89
N THR A 43 3.16 -0.94 23.91
CA THR A 43 2.36 -0.75 25.13
C THR A 43 1.18 -1.72 25.23
N ALA A 44 0.61 -2.11 24.09
CA ALA A 44 -0.60 -2.92 24.05
C ALA A 44 -0.31 -4.42 24.22
N ARG A 45 -0.99 -5.07 25.16
CA ARG A 45 -1.03 -6.52 25.32
C ARG A 45 -2.45 -7.02 25.15
N ALA A 46 -2.64 -8.02 24.29
CA ALA A 46 -3.94 -8.57 23.98
C ALA A 46 -3.86 -10.07 23.68
N LYS A 47 -4.88 -10.82 24.10
CA LYS A 47 -5.03 -12.21 23.66
C LYS A 47 -5.39 -12.22 22.18
N ALA A 48 -4.95 -13.25 21.45
CA ALA A 48 -5.33 -13.48 20.06
C ALA A 48 -6.84 -13.31 19.87
N GLY A 49 -7.24 -12.54 18.85
CA GLY A 49 -8.63 -12.24 18.54
C GLY A 49 -9.30 -11.17 19.41
N SER A 50 -8.63 -10.65 20.44
CA SER A 50 -9.12 -9.55 21.28
C SER A 50 -8.82 -8.19 20.66
N THR A 51 -9.69 -7.22 20.91
CA THR A 51 -9.60 -5.85 20.38
C THR A 51 -8.96 -4.91 21.40
N VAL A 52 -8.12 -4.01 20.92
CA VAL A 52 -7.55 -2.89 21.68
C VAL A 52 -7.79 -1.56 20.95
N PRO A 53 -7.77 -0.41 21.64
CA PRO A 53 -7.66 0.89 20.99
C PRO A 53 -6.43 0.96 20.08
N ASP A 54 -6.40 1.92 19.15
CA ASP A 54 -5.29 2.06 18.18
C ASP A 54 -3.91 2.17 18.87
N PRO A 55 -3.03 1.17 18.69
CA PRO A 55 -1.70 1.15 19.29
C PRO A 55 -0.62 1.79 18.38
N TYR A 56 -1.00 2.35 17.22
CA TYR A 56 -0.04 2.86 16.23
C TYR A 56 0.02 4.39 16.16
N PHE A 57 -1.11 5.09 16.24
CA PHE A 57 -1.19 6.53 16.01
C PHE A 57 -1.68 7.30 17.23
N GLY A 58 -1.29 6.85 18.43
CA GLY A 58 -1.69 7.50 19.69
C GLY A 58 -3.20 7.51 19.89
N GLY A 59 -3.90 6.47 19.42
CA GLY A 59 -5.36 6.38 19.49
C GLY A 59 -6.12 7.05 18.35
N ALA A 60 -5.44 7.69 17.38
CA ALA A 60 -6.11 8.43 16.31
C ALA A 60 -6.68 7.53 15.21
N GLY A 61 -6.08 6.35 15.01
CA GLY A 61 -6.49 5.33 14.04
C GLY A 61 -7.60 4.41 14.55
N PRO A 62 -7.97 3.38 13.79
CA PRO A 62 -9.01 2.44 14.17
C PRO A 62 -8.53 1.45 15.25
N ALA A 63 -9.46 0.95 16.04
CA ALA A 63 -9.19 -0.16 16.97
C ALA A 63 -8.60 -1.37 16.23
N ARG A 64 -7.67 -2.08 16.87
CA ARG A 64 -6.95 -3.22 16.28
C ARG A 64 -7.30 -4.51 16.99
N LYS A 65 -7.31 -5.61 16.26
CA LYS A 65 -7.51 -6.95 16.82
C LYS A 65 -6.20 -7.73 16.77
N ALA A 66 -5.81 -8.35 17.86
CA ALA A 66 -4.62 -9.21 17.89
C ALA A 66 -4.78 -10.40 16.92
N CYS A 67 -3.73 -10.69 16.16
CA CYS A 67 -3.68 -11.76 15.18
C CYS A 67 -4.06 -13.11 15.78
N THR A 68 -4.86 -13.88 15.05
CA THR A 68 -5.22 -15.27 15.38
C THR A 68 -4.47 -16.29 14.52
N GLU A 69 -3.51 -15.84 13.73
CA GLU A 69 -2.68 -16.68 12.84
C GLU A 69 -3.50 -17.46 11.79
N CYS A 70 -4.63 -16.90 11.35
CA CYS A 70 -5.55 -17.51 10.39
C CYS A 70 -4.99 -17.79 8.97
N GLY A 71 -3.79 -17.30 8.63
CA GLY A 71 -3.17 -17.52 7.32
C GLY A 71 -3.72 -16.68 6.15
N GLU A 72 -4.67 -15.77 6.37
CA GLU A 72 -5.28 -14.92 5.32
C GLU A 72 -4.40 -13.72 4.90
N CYS A 73 -3.11 -13.72 5.25
CA CYS A 73 -2.22 -12.57 5.07
C CYS A 73 -2.07 -12.11 3.62
N MET A 74 -2.08 -13.05 2.66
CA MET A 74 -1.88 -12.79 1.23
C MET A 74 -3.18 -12.41 0.51
N THR A 75 -4.31 -12.94 0.95
CA THR A 75 -5.64 -12.65 0.38
C THR A 75 -6.28 -11.40 0.99
N GLY A 76 -5.80 -10.97 2.16
CA GLY A 76 -6.25 -9.79 2.87
C GLY A 76 -6.82 -10.17 4.24
N CYS A 77 -6.22 -9.62 5.31
CA CYS A 77 -6.69 -9.85 6.67
C CYS A 77 -8.06 -9.19 6.89
N ARG A 78 -9.08 -10.00 7.18
CA ARG A 78 -10.46 -9.53 7.43
C ARG A 78 -10.74 -9.18 8.90
N HIS A 79 -9.74 -9.36 9.75
CA HIS A 79 -9.92 -9.29 11.20
C HIS A 79 -9.35 -8.02 11.84
N GLY A 80 -8.65 -7.17 11.08
CA GLY A 80 -8.06 -5.94 11.64
C GLY A 80 -6.74 -6.15 12.39
N ALA A 81 -6.02 -7.25 12.12
CA ALA A 81 -4.69 -7.50 12.68
C ALA A 81 -3.57 -6.93 11.80
N LYS A 82 -3.66 -7.13 10.48
CA LYS A 82 -2.67 -6.61 9.52
C LYS A 82 -2.81 -5.09 9.38
N ASN A 83 -1.73 -4.36 9.58
CA ASN A 83 -1.69 -2.89 9.51
C ASN A 83 -1.66 -2.42 8.04
N THR A 84 -2.75 -2.63 7.32
CA THR A 84 -2.92 -2.24 5.90
C THR A 84 -3.18 -0.74 5.76
N LEU A 85 -3.04 -0.20 4.53
CA LEU A 85 -3.24 1.23 4.30
C LEU A 85 -4.62 1.76 4.69
N ASN A 86 -5.65 0.94 4.49
CA ASN A 86 -7.04 1.24 4.89
C ASN A 86 -7.22 1.33 6.40
N GLU A 87 -6.31 0.74 7.16
CA GLU A 87 -6.31 0.71 8.62
C GLU A 87 -5.30 1.70 9.22
N ASN A 88 -4.61 2.47 8.38
CA ASN A 88 -3.63 3.47 8.80
C ASN A 88 -3.78 4.81 8.06
N TYR A 89 -2.84 5.18 7.22
CA TYR A 89 -2.77 6.45 6.51
C TYR A 89 -4.01 6.79 5.70
N LEU A 90 -4.68 5.83 5.05
CA LEU A 90 -5.91 6.14 4.30
C LEU A 90 -7.07 6.44 5.26
N HIS A 91 -7.20 5.69 6.34
CA HIS A 91 -8.17 5.97 7.40
C HIS A 91 -7.98 7.38 7.97
N LEU A 92 -6.74 7.73 8.30
CA LEU A 92 -6.40 9.06 8.84
C LEU A 92 -6.60 10.16 7.80
N ALA A 93 -6.27 9.91 6.54
CA ALA A 93 -6.46 10.88 5.46
C ALA A 93 -7.95 11.20 5.23
N GLU A 94 -8.82 10.20 5.21
CA GLU A 94 -10.27 10.41 5.08
C GLU A 94 -10.82 11.18 6.28
N LYS A 95 -10.39 10.85 7.50
CA LYS A 95 -10.73 11.59 8.72
C LYS A 95 -10.27 13.05 8.68
N ALA A 96 -9.17 13.33 7.99
CA ALA A 96 -8.65 14.68 7.75
C ALA A 96 -9.31 15.40 6.55
N GLY A 97 -10.30 14.79 5.90
CA GLY A 97 -11.08 15.39 4.81
C GLY A 97 -10.62 15.01 3.39
N ALA A 98 -9.69 14.07 3.24
CA ALA A 98 -9.41 13.50 1.94
C ALA A 98 -10.62 12.70 1.41
N VAL A 99 -10.89 12.79 0.12
CA VAL A 99 -11.97 12.02 -0.53
C VAL A 99 -11.35 10.93 -1.39
N ILE A 100 -11.67 9.68 -1.08
CA ILE A 100 -11.26 8.53 -1.90
C ILE A 100 -12.34 8.26 -2.94
N HIS A 101 -11.94 8.22 -4.22
CA HIS A 101 -12.79 7.81 -5.32
C HIS A 101 -12.43 6.39 -5.75
N PRO A 102 -12.97 5.33 -5.11
CA PRO A 102 -12.70 3.96 -5.51
C PRO A 102 -13.20 3.69 -6.93
N MET A 103 -12.70 2.62 -7.55
CA MET A 103 -13.11 2.21 -8.91
C MET A 103 -12.97 3.31 -9.97
N THR A 104 -12.02 4.24 -9.78
CA THR A 104 -11.76 5.36 -10.68
C THR A 104 -10.33 5.26 -11.21
N SER A 105 -10.20 4.95 -12.50
CA SER A 105 -8.90 4.84 -13.16
C SER A 105 -8.54 6.13 -13.86
N VAL A 106 -7.36 6.70 -13.55
CA VAL A 106 -6.78 7.80 -14.33
C VAL A 106 -6.28 7.25 -15.67
N VAL A 107 -6.67 7.89 -16.76
CA VAL A 107 -6.28 7.50 -18.13
C VAL A 107 -5.49 8.57 -18.86
N ALA A 108 -5.55 9.83 -18.41
CA ALA A 108 -4.68 10.88 -18.92
C ALA A 108 -4.46 11.98 -17.88
N VAL A 109 -3.29 12.62 -17.96
CA VAL A 109 -2.94 13.84 -17.24
C VAL A 109 -2.35 14.82 -18.26
N THR A 110 -2.81 16.07 -18.25
CA THR A 110 -2.29 17.13 -19.12
C THR A 110 -2.08 18.40 -18.31
N ASP A 111 -1.24 19.31 -18.81
CA ASP A 111 -1.25 20.70 -18.33
C ASP A 111 -2.64 21.32 -18.52
N ASP A 112 -3.06 22.19 -17.60
CA ASP A 112 -4.25 23.03 -17.74
C ASP A 112 -3.83 24.46 -18.18
N PRO A 113 -4.41 25.04 -19.25
CA PRO A 113 -4.08 26.39 -19.71
C PRO A 113 -4.29 27.50 -18.66
N GLU A 114 -5.17 27.30 -17.69
CA GLU A 114 -5.41 28.26 -16.59
C GLU A 114 -4.51 27.97 -15.37
N GLY A 115 -3.56 27.04 -15.51
CA GLY A 115 -2.63 26.61 -14.47
C GLY A 115 -3.03 25.30 -13.79
N GLY A 116 -2.02 24.51 -13.39
CA GLY A 116 -2.19 23.18 -12.82
C GLY A 116 -2.39 22.10 -13.90
N TYR A 117 -3.23 21.11 -13.59
CA TYR A 117 -3.40 19.90 -14.40
C TYR A 117 -4.87 19.54 -14.63
N ARG A 118 -5.15 18.96 -15.79
CA ARG A 118 -6.39 18.23 -16.08
C ARG A 118 -6.13 16.74 -15.93
N VAL A 119 -7.02 16.05 -15.23
CA VAL A 119 -6.95 14.60 -15.02
C VAL A 119 -8.20 13.97 -15.61
N LEU A 120 -8.03 13.09 -16.58
CA LEU A 120 -9.12 12.31 -17.14
C LEU A 120 -9.24 10.98 -16.43
N THR A 121 -10.44 10.67 -15.97
CA THR A 121 -10.75 9.43 -15.27
C THR A 121 -11.88 8.67 -15.94
N VAL A 122 -11.91 7.36 -15.74
CA VAL A 122 -12.99 6.47 -16.17
C VAL A 122 -13.30 5.46 -15.06
N PRO A 123 -14.51 4.89 -14.99
CA PRO A 123 -14.77 3.73 -14.15
C PRO A 123 -13.82 2.58 -14.51
N THR A 124 -13.17 2.01 -13.49
CA THR A 124 -12.14 0.96 -13.65
C THR A 124 -12.69 -0.27 -14.38
N ASP A 125 -13.93 -0.64 -14.09
CA ASP A 125 -14.64 -1.78 -14.68
C ASP A 125 -15.13 -1.55 -16.12
N ARG A 126 -15.19 -0.29 -16.58
CA ARG A 126 -15.69 0.09 -17.92
C ARG A 126 -14.68 0.89 -18.74
N ARG A 127 -13.40 0.72 -18.46
CA ARG A 127 -12.28 1.51 -18.99
C ARG A 127 -12.26 1.71 -20.51
N ARG A 128 -12.76 0.74 -21.31
CA ARG A 128 -12.74 0.80 -22.80
C ARG A 128 -13.95 1.50 -23.42
N ARG A 129 -15.08 1.61 -22.71
CA ARG A 129 -16.36 2.08 -23.27
C ARG A 129 -16.89 3.35 -22.61
N ALA A 130 -16.37 3.69 -21.43
CA ALA A 130 -16.84 4.83 -20.67
C ALA A 130 -16.36 6.15 -21.28
N LYS A 131 -17.26 7.15 -21.29
CA LYS A 131 -16.88 8.55 -21.54
C LYS A 131 -16.05 9.04 -20.35
N PRO A 132 -14.87 9.65 -20.57
CA PRO A 132 -14.05 10.14 -19.47
C PRO A 132 -14.70 11.31 -18.72
N THR A 133 -14.51 11.31 -17.40
CA THR A 133 -14.78 12.44 -16.51
C THR A 133 -13.50 13.26 -16.36
N LYS A 134 -13.63 14.60 -16.33
CA LYS A 134 -12.49 15.51 -16.18
C LYS A 134 -12.48 16.09 -14.77
N LEU A 135 -11.35 15.93 -14.09
CA LEU A 135 -11.01 16.62 -12.85
C LEU A 135 -9.95 17.69 -13.13
N ARG A 136 -9.91 18.74 -12.31
CA ARG A 136 -8.87 19.78 -12.33
C ARG A 136 -8.16 19.80 -10.98
N ALA A 137 -6.85 19.92 -10.99
CA ALA A 137 -6.06 19.99 -9.77
C ALA A 137 -4.85 20.91 -9.96
N ARG A 138 -4.52 21.72 -8.95
CA ARG A 138 -3.31 22.55 -8.98
C ARG A 138 -2.02 21.73 -8.94
N LYS A 139 -2.07 20.58 -8.26
CA LYS A 139 -0.95 19.64 -8.12
C LYS A 139 -1.45 18.22 -8.33
N VAL A 140 -0.63 17.37 -8.94
CA VAL A 140 -0.89 15.94 -9.12
C VAL A 140 0.31 15.17 -8.59
N VAL A 141 0.05 14.24 -7.68
CA VAL A 141 1.04 13.25 -7.20
C VAL A 141 0.67 11.91 -7.83
N VAL A 142 1.59 11.31 -8.59
CA VAL A 142 1.35 10.04 -9.27
C VAL A 142 1.91 8.91 -8.42
N ALA A 143 1.02 8.09 -7.87
CA ALA A 143 1.35 6.98 -6.97
C ALA A 143 0.68 5.66 -7.41
N ALA A 144 0.65 5.37 -8.71
CA ALA A 144 -0.04 4.21 -9.29
C ALA A 144 0.80 2.90 -9.27
N GLY A 145 1.76 2.79 -8.34
CA GLY A 145 2.76 1.72 -8.30
C GLY A 145 3.77 1.79 -9.45
N THR A 146 4.78 0.93 -9.44
CA THR A 146 5.87 0.93 -10.44
C THR A 146 5.31 0.83 -11.86
N TYR A 147 4.51 -0.19 -12.14
CA TYR A 147 3.98 -0.44 -13.49
C TYR A 147 2.98 0.63 -13.94
N GLY A 148 2.02 0.99 -13.08
CA GLY A 148 0.95 1.93 -13.42
C GLY A 148 1.46 3.35 -13.64
N THR A 149 2.39 3.82 -12.79
CA THR A 149 3.01 5.14 -12.93
C THR A 149 3.83 5.22 -14.22
N GLN A 150 4.67 4.22 -14.50
CA GLN A 150 5.48 4.21 -15.72
C GLN A 150 4.58 4.18 -16.97
N THR A 151 3.60 3.27 -17.01
CA THR A 151 2.66 3.17 -18.13
C THR A 151 1.96 4.50 -18.40
N LEU A 152 1.44 5.16 -17.36
CA LEU A 152 0.74 6.44 -17.50
C LEU A 152 1.69 7.52 -18.04
N LEU A 153 2.84 7.73 -17.41
CA LEU A 153 3.74 8.83 -17.75
C LEU A 153 4.38 8.65 -19.13
N HIS A 154 4.79 7.43 -19.50
CA HIS A 154 5.26 7.15 -20.86
C HIS A 154 4.16 7.41 -21.89
N THR A 155 2.93 6.94 -21.64
CA THR A 155 1.80 7.23 -22.53
C THR A 155 1.55 8.74 -22.67
N MET A 156 1.67 9.52 -21.59
CA MET A 156 1.50 10.98 -21.64
C MET A 156 2.62 11.66 -22.43
N LYS A 157 3.86 11.18 -22.30
CA LYS A 157 5.01 11.68 -23.05
C LYS A 157 4.88 11.38 -24.54
N ASP A 158 4.62 10.13 -24.90
CA ASP A 158 4.56 9.67 -26.30
C ASP A 158 3.40 10.30 -27.07
N ARG A 159 2.30 10.62 -26.38
CA ARG A 159 1.15 11.35 -26.95
C ARG A 159 1.32 12.87 -26.93
N GLY A 160 2.42 13.39 -26.42
CA GLY A 160 2.65 14.84 -26.30
C GLY A 160 1.76 15.56 -25.29
N LEU A 161 1.11 14.83 -24.38
CA LEU A 161 0.20 15.38 -23.37
C LEU A 161 0.94 15.99 -22.17
N LEU A 162 2.14 15.49 -21.88
CA LEU A 162 3.09 16.06 -20.93
C LEU A 162 4.47 16.19 -21.59
N PRO A 163 4.65 17.15 -22.52
CA PRO A 163 5.83 17.22 -23.39
C PRO A 163 7.12 17.59 -22.64
N ARG A 164 7.02 18.11 -21.42
CA ARG A 164 8.17 18.47 -20.58
C ARG A 164 8.72 17.29 -19.77
N LEU A 165 8.16 16.09 -19.91
CA LEU A 165 8.70 14.91 -19.25
C LEU A 165 10.08 14.57 -19.80
N SER A 166 11.02 14.28 -18.90
CA SER A 166 12.41 14.01 -19.25
C SER A 166 12.57 12.85 -20.22
N ALA A 167 13.59 12.94 -21.08
CA ALA A 167 14.05 11.83 -21.91
C ALA A 167 14.42 10.60 -21.07
N ARG A 168 14.89 10.81 -19.83
CA ARG A 168 15.33 9.79 -18.88
C ARG A 168 14.21 9.04 -18.16
N LEU A 169 12.94 9.37 -18.43
CA LEU A 169 11.82 8.63 -17.86
C LEU A 169 11.96 7.13 -18.18
N GLY A 170 12.01 6.30 -17.14
CA GLY A 170 12.09 4.84 -17.26
C GLY A 170 13.51 4.24 -17.35
N GLU A 171 14.58 5.05 -17.46
CA GLU A 171 15.96 4.59 -17.77
C GLU A 171 16.50 3.48 -16.83
N LEU A 172 16.13 3.51 -15.54
CA LEU A 172 16.60 2.54 -14.54
C LEU A 172 15.56 1.49 -14.16
N THR A 173 14.47 1.38 -14.93
CA THR A 173 13.46 0.36 -14.68
C THR A 173 14.02 -1.00 -15.05
N ARG A 174 14.08 -1.93 -14.08
CA ARG A 174 14.51 -3.32 -14.29
C ARG A 174 13.29 -4.24 -14.26
N THR A 175 13.25 -5.21 -15.16
CA THR A 175 12.20 -6.26 -15.24
C THR A 175 12.51 -7.42 -14.32
#